data_AF-A0A257NDN7-F1
#
_entry.id   AF-A0A257NDN7-F1
#
_cell.length_a   1.000
_cell.length_b   1.000
_cell.length_c   1.000
_cell.angle_alpha   90.00
_cell.angle_beta   90.00
_cell.angle_gamma   90.00
#
_symmetry.space_group_name_H-M   'P 1'
#
loop_
_entity.id
_entity.type
_entity.pdbx_description
1 polymer ?
#
loop_
_entity_poly.entity_id
_entity_poly.type
_entity_poly.pdbx_seq_one_letter_code
_entity_poly.pdbx_strand_id
1 'polypeptide(L)'
;MSDSTIVVKGQNGTDWIPKNYDHKHHGNVPLHTALAKSYNLATVRVGMDIGVAKTANTLKNMGVTRELDLFPSLLLGASSLTPIEVTQMYQTLAGDGFSTPIKSIRAVVDTEGKQLQSYPLTVKQAVDPAATYIVNTMLQEVMHEGTGRSAYESFPKDYGLVGKTGTTNDAKDSWFAGFTGDYLS
;
A
#
# COMPACT_ATOMS: atom_id res chain seq x y z
N MET A 1 -18.63 -4.49 5.27
CA MET A 1 -18.41 -3.06 5.56
C MET A 1 -19.34 -2.22 4.71
N SER A 2 -19.67 -0.99 5.12
CA SER A 2 -20.56 -0.12 4.34
C SER A 2 -19.77 0.78 3.40
N ASP A 3 -20.16 0.82 2.13
CA ASP A 3 -19.73 1.73 1.08
C ASP A 3 -20.89 2.71 0.80
N SER A 4 -21.05 3.66 1.71
CA SER A 4 -22.09 4.68 1.66
C SER A 4 -21.54 5.97 2.23
N THR A 5 -22.20 7.10 1.93
CA THR A 5 -21.74 8.43 2.32
C THR A 5 -21.22 8.46 3.75
N ILE A 6 -20.06 9.07 3.94
CA ILE A 6 -19.44 9.35 5.22
C ILE A 6 -19.13 10.85 5.26
N VAL A 7 -19.48 11.48 6.37
CA VAL A 7 -19.14 12.88 6.64
C VAL A 7 -18.12 12.87 7.76
N VAL A 8 -16.89 13.27 7.46
CA VAL A 8 -15.83 13.39 8.46
C VAL A 8 -15.75 14.84 8.89
N LYS A 9 -16.07 15.10 10.16
CA LYS A 9 -16.05 16.44 10.74
C LYS A 9 -14.62 16.97 10.78
N GLY A 10 -14.36 18.08 10.10
CA GLY A 10 -13.06 18.76 10.15
C GLY A 10 -12.91 19.59 11.42
N GLN A 11 -11.66 19.76 11.89
CA GLN A 11 -11.36 20.56 13.08
C GLN A 11 -11.67 22.06 12.88
N ASN A 12 -11.67 22.54 11.63
CA ASN A 12 -11.89 23.94 11.28
C ASN A 12 -13.33 24.22 10.77
N GLY A 13 -14.29 23.32 11.04
CA GLY A 13 -15.70 23.50 10.64
C GLY A 13 -16.02 23.19 9.17
N THR A 14 -15.02 22.85 8.35
CA THR A 14 -15.25 22.30 7.01
C THR A 14 -15.36 20.78 7.07
N ASP A 15 -16.55 20.26 6.77
CA ASP A 15 -16.78 18.82 6.67
C ASP A 15 -16.09 18.26 5.43
N TRP A 16 -15.41 17.12 5.59
CA TRP A 16 -14.86 16.36 4.48
C TRP A 16 -15.82 15.23 4.09
N ILE A 17 -16.24 15.22 2.83
CA ILE A 17 -17.19 14.26 2.28
C ILE A 17 -16.51 13.58 1.07
N PRO A 18 -15.76 12.48 1.28
CA PRO A 18 -15.15 11.75 0.19
C PRO A 18 -16.22 11.15 -0.73
N LYS A 19 -15.81 10.79 -1.95
CA LYS A 19 -16.65 10.10 -2.94
C LYS A 19 -15.86 8.95 -3.55
N ASN A 20 -16.58 7.92 -3.99
CA ASN A 20 -16.02 6.93 -4.89
C ASN A 20 -15.76 7.56 -6.26
N TYR A 21 -14.77 7.01 -6.97
CA TYR A 21 -14.37 7.47 -8.29
C TYR A 21 -15.53 7.39 -9.31
N ASP A 22 -16.35 6.33 -9.23
CA ASP A 22 -17.52 6.13 -10.09
C ASP A 22 -18.77 6.91 -9.62
N HIS A 23 -18.65 7.67 -8.53
CA HIS A 23 -19.72 8.42 -7.89
C HIS A 23 -20.93 7.60 -7.45
N LYS A 24 -20.76 6.28 -7.27
CA LYS A 24 -21.81 5.38 -6.80
C LYS A 24 -21.57 4.90 -5.38
N HIS A 25 -22.64 4.50 -4.72
CA HIS A 25 -22.59 3.76 -3.46
C HIS A 25 -22.85 2.29 -3.75
N HIS A 26 -22.09 1.41 -3.11
CA HIS A 26 -22.20 -0.03 -3.29
C HIS A 26 -22.88 -0.73 -2.10
N GLY A 27 -23.34 0.03 -1.11
CA GLY A 27 -24.06 -0.52 0.04
C GLY A 27 -23.15 -1.34 0.92
N ASN A 28 -23.59 -2.49 1.41
CA ASN A 28 -22.73 -3.37 2.20
C ASN A 28 -21.90 -4.27 1.29
N VAL A 29 -20.58 -4.13 1.36
CA VAL A 29 -19.61 -4.89 0.58
C VAL A 29 -18.65 -5.67 1.50
N PRO A 30 -18.12 -6.82 1.07
CA PRO A 30 -16.99 -7.45 1.75
C PRO A 30 -15.72 -6.60 1.71
N LEU A 31 -14.82 -6.79 2.69
CA LEU A 31 -13.56 -6.04 2.76
C LEU A 31 -12.65 -6.32 1.56
N HIS A 32 -12.55 -7.58 1.14
CA HIS A 32 -11.77 -7.98 -0.03
C HIS A 32 -12.30 -7.30 -1.31
N THR A 33 -13.62 -7.28 -1.52
CA THR A 33 -14.24 -6.56 -2.65
C THR A 33 -13.96 -5.06 -2.61
N ALA A 34 -14.06 -4.44 -1.43
CA ALA A 34 -13.77 -3.01 -1.29
C ALA A 34 -12.31 -2.68 -1.67
N LEU A 35 -11.36 -3.53 -1.28
CA LEU A 35 -9.95 -3.39 -1.68
C LEU A 35 -9.75 -3.66 -3.18
N ALA A 36 -10.31 -4.75 -3.69
CA ALA A 36 -10.22 -5.17 -5.09
C ALA A 36 -10.75 -4.09 -6.05
N LYS A 37 -11.87 -3.47 -5.71
CA LYS A 37 -12.51 -2.40 -6.49
C LYS A 37 -12.05 -0.99 -6.10
N SER A 38 -11.18 -0.88 -5.10
CA SER A 38 -10.64 0.39 -4.62
C SER A 38 -11.71 1.41 -4.18
N TYR A 39 -12.72 0.96 -3.44
CA TYR A 39 -13.81 1.82 -2.97
C TYR A 39 -13.35 2.76 -1.84
N ASN A 40 -13.39 4.07 -2.12
CA ASN A 40 -12.95 5.12 -1.23
C ASN A 40 -13.80 5.20 0.05
N LEU A 41 -15.13 5.13 -0.06
CA LEU A 41 -16.00 5.32 1.11
C LEU A 41 -15.83 4.19 2.11
N ALA A 42 -15.77 2.94 1.63
CA ALA A 42 -15.46 1.78 2.46
C ALA A 42 -14.07 1.89 3.12
N THR A 43 -13.05 2.31 2.36
CA THR A 43 -11.67 2.48 2.87
C THR A 43 -11.59 3.54 3.96
N VAL A 44 -12.25 4.68 3.78
CA VAL A 44 -12.29 5.74 4.80
C VAL A 44 -12.99 5.23 6.06
N ARG A 45 -14.11 4.51 5.95
CA ARG A 45 -14.83 3.98 7.12
C ARG A 45 -13.94 3.05 7.96
N VAL A 46 -13.33 2.04 7.34
CA VAL A 46 -12.46 1.11 8.10
C VAL A 46 -11.23 1.81 8.66
N GLY A 47 -10.64 2.73 7.91
CA GLY A 47 -9.48 3.49 8.38
C GLY A 47 -9.81 4.43 9.53
N MET A 48 -11.02 4.99 9.56
CA MET A 48 -11.51 5.81 10.68
C MET A 48 -11.86 4.94 11.90
N ASP A 49 -12.45 3.76 11.71
CA ASP A 49 -12.75 2.80 12.79
C ASP A 49 -11.46 2.31 13.47
N ILE A 50 -10.39 2.08 12.70
CA ILE A 50 -9.07 1.71 13.20
C ILE A 50 -8.36 2.91 13.85
N GLY A 51 -8.40 4.05 13.16
CA GLY A 51 -7.76 5.31 13.52
C GLY A 51 -6.59 5.67 12.61
N VAL A 52 -6.58 6.90 12.09
CA VAL A 52 -5.56 7.44 11.17
C VAL A 52 -4.14 7.30 11.71
N ALA A 53 -3.94 7.57 13.00
CA ALA A 53 -2.62 7.46 13.64
C ALA A 53 -2.07 6.03 13.66
N LYS A 54 -2.93 5.02 13.85
CA LYS A 54 -2.51 3.61 13.80
C LYS A 54 -2.12 3.23 12.38
N THR A 55 -2.90 3.66 11.38
CA THR A 55 -2.57 3.46 9.96
C THR A 55 -1.23 4.10 9.61
N ALA A 56 -0.98 5.34 10.04
CA ALA A 56 0.30 6.02 9.83
C ALA A 56 1.47 5.27 10.51
N ASN A 57 1.28 4.73 11.71
CA ASN A 57 2.29 3.92 12.39
C ASN A 57 2.59 2.62 11.64
N THR A 58 1.58 1.98 11.04
CA THR A 58 1.80 0.82 10.15
C THR A 58 2.67 1.20 8.96
N LEU A 59 2.39 2.34 8.29
CA LEU A 59 3.22 2.84 7.19
C LEU A 59 4.67 3.09 7.64
N LYS A 60 4.87 3.73 8.81
CA LYS A 60 6.21 3.95 9.37
C LYS A 60 6.93 2.63 9.67
N ASN A 61 6.24 1.62 10.21
CA ASN A 61 6.81 0.29 10.45
C ASN A 61 7.22 -0.42 9.16
N MET A 62 6.49 -0.20 8.06
CA MET A 62 6.78 -0.73 6.73
C MET A 62 7.89 0.04 5.98
N GLY A 63 8.51 1.04 6.62
CA GLY A 63 9.70 1.72 6.10
C GLY A 63 9.47 3.13 5.54
N VAL A 64 8.28 3.71 5.73
CA VAL A 64 8.04 5.13 5.45
C VAL A 64 8.71 5.98 6.54
N THR A 65 9.77 6.71 6.21
CA THR A 65 10.59 7.44 7.21
C THR A 65 10.22 8.90 7.37
N ARG A 66 9.51 9.47 6.40
CA ARG A 66 9.01 10.85 6.44
C ARG A 66 7.95 11.06 7.52
N GLU A 67 7.71 12.34 7.82
CA GLU A 67 6.53 12.71 8.58
C GLU A 67 5.25 12.62 7.74
N LEU A 68 4.16 12.21 8.40
CA LEU A 68 2.86 12.00 7.80
C LEU A 68 1.85 12.87 8.52
N ASP A 69 1.13 13.68 7.76
CA ASP A 69 0.02 14.46 8.29
C ASP A 69 -1.15 13.55 8.64
N LEU A 70 -1.60 13.60 9.89
CA LEU A 70 -2.64 12.70 10.42
C LEU A 70 -4.06 13.19 10.12
N PHE A 71 -4.29 13.61 8.88
CA PHE A 71 -5.62 13.96 8.39
C PHE A 71 -6.35 12.72 7.84
N PRO A 72 -7.70 12.67 7.88
CA PRO A 72 -8.47 11.56 7.31
C PRO A 72 -8.17 11.28 5.83
N SER A 73 -7.76 12.31 5.07
CA SER A 73 -7.36 12.20 3.67
C SER A 73 -6.13 11.30 3.44
N LEU A 74 -5.30 11.06 4.47
CA LEU A 74 -4.20 10.08 4.44
C LEU A 74 -4.70 8.70 4.00
N LEU A 75 -5.90 8.30 4.43
CA LEU A 75 -6.52 7.01 4.11
C LEU A 75 -6.79 6.83 2.61
N LEU A 76 -6.83 7.92 1.84
CA LEU A 76 -6.99 7.93 0.39
C LEU A 76 -5.70 8.32 -0.35
N GLY A 77 -4.56 8.32 0.32
CA GLY A 77 -3.26 8.59 -0.30
C GLY A 77 -2.93 10.06 -0.51
N ALA A 78 -3.46 10.97 0.32
CA ALA A 78 -3.11 12.40 0.25
C ALA A 78 -1.64 12.74 0.63
N SER A 79 -0.79 11.73 0.84
CA SER A 79 0.63 11.90 1.12
C SER A 79 1.47 11.40 -0.06
N SER A 80 2.34 12.27 -0.59
CA SER A 80 3.10 12.01 -1.82
C SER A 80 4.37 11.19 -1.58
N LEU A 81 4.28 9.87 -1.48
CA LEU A 81 5.46 9.00 -1.28
C LEU A 81 6.42 8.99 -2.48
N THR A 82 7.71 8.79 -2.22
CA THR A 82 8.69 8.56 -3.30
C THR A 82 8.61 7.10 -3.78
N PRO A 83 9.02 6.80 -5.03
CA PRO A 83 9.08 5.42 -5.51
C PRO A 83 9.79 4.47 -4.54
N ILE A 84 10.93 4.89 -3.98
CA ILE A 84 11.73 4.04 -3.09
C ILE A 84 11.01 3.70 -1.77
N GLU A 85 10.18 4.61 -1.24
CA GLU A 85 9.37 4.32 -0.05
C GLU A 85 8.21 3.38 -0.37
N VAL A 86 7.58 3.54 -1.54
CA VAL A 86 6.55 2.61 -2.00
C VAL A 86 7.16 1.22 -2.22
N THR A 87 8.32 1.13 -2.86
CA THR A 87 9.09 -0.12 -3.02
C THR A 87 9.39 -0.75 -1.67
N GLN A 88 9.82 0.03 -0.67
CA GLN A 88 10.12 -0.48 0.68
C GLN A 88 8.88 -1.06 1.37
N MET A 89 7.73 -0.41 1.21
CA MET A 89 6.47 -0.90 1.76
C MET A 89 6.05 -2.22 1.12
N TYR A 90 6.07 -2.29 -0.21
CA TYR A 90 5.69 -3.53 -0.92
C TYR A 90 6.71 -4.65 -0.68
N GLN A 91 7.99 -4.34 -0.48
CA GLN A 91 8.99 -5.33 -0.08
C GLN A 91 8.62 -5.98 1.25
N THR A 92 8.11 -5.19 2.19
CA THR A 92 7.64 -5.72 3.48
C THR A 92 6.47 -6.69 3.29
N LEU A 93 5.56 -6.40 2.36
CA LEU A 93 4.45 -7.31 2.02
C LEU A 93 4.91 -8.58 1.30
N ALA A 94 5.84 -8.44 0.36
CA ALA A 94 6.42 -9.56 -0.38
C ALA A 94 7.27 -10.47 0.52
N GLY A 95 7.89 -9.92 1.56
CA GLY A 95 8.65 -10.65 2.57
C GLY A 95 7.84 -11.11 3.77
N ASP A 96 6.55 -11.45 3.60
CA ASP A 96 5.66 -11.97 4.66
C ASP A 96 5.59 -11.10 5.94
N GLY A 97 5.69 -9.78 5.79
CA GLY A 97 5.64 -8.82 6.89
C GLY A 97 7.02 -8.46 7.47
N PHE A 98 8.10 -9.04 6.95
CA PHE A 98 9.46 -8.69 7.32
C PHE A 98 9.98 -7.54 6.47
N SER A 99 10.29 -6.43 7.14
CA SER A 99 10.92 -5.27 6.53
C SER A 99 12.44 -5.44 6.56
N THR A 100 13.04 -5.35 5.37
CA THR A 100 14.49 -5.26 5.19
C THR A 100 14.78 -3.93 4.52
N PRO A 101 15.57 -3.03 5.13
CA PRO A 101 15.92 -1.76 4.50
C PRO A 101 16.55 -1.99 3.12
N ILE A 102 16.03 -1.30 2.10
CA ILE A 102 16.60 -1.34 0.76
C ILE A 102 18.02 -0.77 0.79
N LYS A 103 18.94 -1.48 0.16
CA LYS A 103 20.35 -1.10 0.05
C LYS A 103 20.83 -1.27 -1.38
N SER A 104 21.59 -0.29 -1.88
CA SER A 104 22.28 -0.37 -3.17
C SER A 104 23.71 -0.89 -3.04
N ILE A 105 24.35 -0.72 -1.88
CA ILE A 105 25.74 -1.12 -1.61
C ILE A 105 25.76 -2.28 -0.61
N ARG A 106 26.37 -3.40 -1.00
CA ARG A 106 26.53 -4.58 -0.12
C ARG A 106 27.82 -4.54 0.70
N ALA A 107 28.93 -4.18 0.06
CA ALA A 107 30.22 -4.03 0.69
C ALA A 107 31.09 -3.03 -0.08
N VAL A 108 32.08 -2.48 0.60
CA VAL A 108 33.17 -1.69 0.00
C VAL A 108 34.45 -2.49 0.19
N VAL A 109 35.19 -2.72 -0.90
CA VAL A 109 36.45 -3.46 -0.93
C VAL A 109 37.57 -2.56 -1.47
N ASP A 110 38.79 -2.75 -1.00
CA ASP A 110 39.95 -2.06 -1.54
C ASP A 110 40.53 -2.76 -2.79
N THR A 111 41.60 -2.20 -3.34
CA THR A 111 42.29 -2.69 -4.53
C THR A 111 42.95 -4.06 -4.33
N GLU A 112 43.17 -4.47 -3.08
CA GLU A 112 43.76 -5.77 -2.71
C GLU A 112 42.68 -6.81 -2.40
N GLY A 113 41.40 -6.44 -2.53
CA GLY A 113 40.26 -7.31 -2.26
C GLY A 113 39.90 -7.42 -0.78
N LYS A 114 40.51 -6.62 0.09
CA LYS A 114 40.17 -6.60 1.51
C LYS A 114 38.90 -5.79 1.73
N GLN A 115 37.97 -6.38 2.46
CA GLN A 115 36.69 -5.75 2.79
C GLN A 115 36.89 -4.61 3.79
N LEU A 116 36.59 -3.39 3.37
CA LEU A 116 36.67 -2.18 4.18
C LEU A 116 35.41 -1.96 5.01
N GLN A 117 34.24 -2.28 4.43
CA GLN A 117 32.96 -2.13 5.10
C GLN A 117 31.94 -3.13 4.56
N SER A 118 31.15 -3.72 5.44
CA SER A 118 29.95 -4.50 5.09
C SER A 118 28.74 -4.00 5.84
N TYR A 119 27.59 -4.03 5.19
CA TYR A 119 26.32 -3.65 5.78
C TYR A 119 25.53 -4.91 6.10
N PRO A 120 25.45 -5.34 7.38
CA PRO A 120 24.75 -6.57 7.74
C PRO A 120 23.27 -6.48 7.35
N LEU A 121 22.67 -7.63 7.07
CA LEU A 121 21.24 -7.71 6.81
C LEU A 121 20.50 -7.41 8.12
N THR A 122 19.67 -6.36 8.10
CA THR A 122 18.79 -6.04 9.23
C THR A 122 17.39 -6.46 8.83
N VAL A 123 16.85 -7.45 9.54
CA VAL A 123 15.49 -7.94 9.31
C VAL A 123 14.64 -7.60 10.54
N LYS A 124 13.51 -6.94 10.32
CA LYS A 124 12.55 -6.63 11.38
C LYS A 124 11.17 -7.12 10.98
N GLN A 125 10.49 -7.83 11.87
CA GLN A 125 9.06 -8.12 11.70
C GLN A 125 8.29 -6.80 11.87
N ALA A 126 7.83 -6.24 10.76
CA ALA A 126 7.15 -4.94 10.71
C ALA A 126 5.63 -5.08 10.79
N VAL A 127 5.10 -6.16 10.22
CA VAL A 127 3.68 -6.51 10.19
C VAL A 127 3.52 -7.98 10.52
N ASP A 128 2.39 -8.36 11.11
CA ASP A 128 2.06 -9.75 11.40
C ASP A 128 1.96 -10.59 10.09
N PRO A 129 2.65 -11.73 9.97
CA PRO A 129 2.64 -12.55 8.76
C PRO A 129 1.26 -13.07 8.36
N ALA A 130 0.39 -13.39 9.33
CA ALA A 130 -0.96 -13.85 9.01
C ALA A 130 -1.81 -12.70 8.44
N ALA A 131 -1.66 -11.48 8.98
CA ALA A 131 -2.27 -10.29 8.40
C ALA A 131 -1.73 -10.00 6.99
N THR A 132 -0.41 -10.12 6.78
CA THR A 132 0.23 -9.96 5.47
C THR A 132 -0.32 -10.95 4.46
N TYR A 133 -0.45 -12.23 4.82
CA TYR A 133 -1.01 -13.26 3.95
C TYR A 133 -2.43 -12.92 3.49
N ILE A 134 -3.29 -12.48 4.41
CA ILE A 134 -4.67 -12.06 4.09
C ILE A 134 -4.66 -10.87 3.12
N VAL A 135 -3.84 -9.85 3.41
CA VAL A 135 -3.73 -8.66 2.55
C VAL A 135 -3.21 -9.04 1.16
N ASN A 136 -2.17 -9.85 1.07
CA ASN A 136 -1.62 -10.31 -0.21
C ASN A 136 -2.67 -11.09 -1.01
N THR A 137 -3.46 -11.95 -0.37
CA THR A 137 -4.56 -12.68 -1.01
C THR A 137 -5.59 -11.70 -1.59
N MET A 138 -6.01 -10.69 -0.82
CA MET A 138 -6.95 -9.68 -1.32
C MET A 138 -6.34 -8.81 -2.43
N LEU A 139 -5.03 -8.54 -2.40
CA LEU A 139 -4.31 -7.83 -3.45
C LEU A 139 -4.19 -8.67 -4.73
N GLN A 140 -4.20 -10.00 -4.65
CA GLN A 140 -4.35 -10.85 -5.83
C GLN A 140 -5.74 -10.67 -6.46
N GLU A 141 -6.81 -10.50 -5.67
CA GLU A 141 -8.14 -10.20 -6.22
C GLU A 141 -8.18 -8.85 -6.95
N VAL A 142 -7.45 -7.84 -6.47
CA VAL A 142 -7.26 -6.58 -7.20
C VAL A 142 -6.74 -6.86 -8.62
N MET A 143 -5.79 -7.78 -8.75
CA MET A 143 -5.18 -8.16 -10.01
C MET A 143 -6.08 -9.08 -10.85
N HIS A 144 -6.86 -9.98 -10.26
CA HIS A 144 -7.66 -10.94 -11.02
C HIS A 144 -8.98 -10.37 -11.52
N GLU A 145 -9.68 -9.62 -10.68
CA GLU A 145 -11.04 -9.14 -10.93
C GLU A 145 -11.23 -7.65 -10.66
N GLY A 146 -10.26 -7.02 -10.00
CA GLY A 146 -10.29 -5.64 -9.59
C GLY A 146 -9.72 -4.65 -10.60
N THR A 147 -9.18 -3.57 -10.06
CA THR A 147 -8.66 -2.45 -10.84
C THR A 147 -7.35 -2.75 -11.57
N GLY A 148 -6.62 -3.79 -11.18
CA GLY A 148 -5.35 -4.22 -11.80
C GLY A 148 -5.49 -5.26 -12.91
N ARG A 149 -6.72 -5.67 -13.25
CA ARG A 149 -6.99 -6.81 -14.15
C ARG A 149 -6.37 -6.74 -15.54
N SER A 150 -6.17 -5.54 -16.08
CA SER A 150 -5.57 -5.37 -17.40
C SER A 150 -4.09 -5.79 -17.43
N ALA A 151 -3.42 -5.93 -16.29
CA ALA A 151 -2.07 -6.48 -16.25
C ALA A 151 -1.99 -7.87 -16.89
N TYR A 152 -3.04 -8.69 -16.74
CA TYR A 152 -3.12 -10.02 -17.34
C TYR A 152 -3.38 -10.04 -18.86
N GLU A 153 -3.48 -8.87 -19.50
CA GLU A 153 -3.38 -8.77 -20.96
C GLU A 153 -1.92 -8.93 -21.43
N SER A 154 -0.96 -8.61 -20.56
CA SER A 154 0.48 -8.67 -20.83
C SER A 154 1.20 -9.80 -20.07
N PHE A 155 0.59 -10.33 -19.00
CA PHE A 155 1.16 -11.38 -18.16
C PHE A 155 0.26 -12.62 -18.09
N PRO A 156 0.83 -13.83 -17.95
CA PRO A 156 0.04 -15.04 -17.71
C PRO A 156 -0.74 -14.98 -16.39
N LYS A 157 -1.96 -15.53 -16.37
CA LYS A 157 -2.85 -15.49 -15.19
C LYS A 157 -2.34 -16.29 -14.00
N ASP A 158 -1.49 -17.28 -14.25
CA ASP A 158 -0.89 -18.16 -13.24
C ASP A 158 0.35 -17.55 -12.56
N TYR A 159 0.79 -16.35 -12.97
CA TYR A 159 1.88 -15.63 -12.30
C TYR A 159 1.51 -15.12 -10.90
N GLY A 160 0.22 -15.18 -10.52
CA GLY A 160 -0.23 -14.83 -9.18
C GLY A 160 0.16 -13.41 -8.77
N LEU A 161 0.01 -12.44 -9.69
CA LEU A 161 0.39 -11.05 -9.45
C LEU A 161 -0.31 -10.51 -8.21
N VAL A 162 0.44 -9.81 -7.38
CA VAL A 162 -0.04 -9.09 -6.19
C VAL A 162 0.16 -7.61 -6.45
N GLY A 163 -0.86 -6.77 -6.35
CA GLY A 163 -0.66 -5.35 -6.61
C GLY A 163 -1.84 -4.46 -6.32
N LYS A 164 -1.60 -3.16 -6.39
CA LYS A 164 -2.64 -2.14 -6.24
C LYS A 164 -2.42 -1.01 -7.24
N THR A 165 -3.53 -0.51 -7.78
CA THR A 165 -3.56 0.73 -8.57
C THR A 165 -3.76 1.95 -7.66
N GLY A 166 -3.11 3.05 -8.01
CA GLY A 166 -3.29 4.37 -7.41
C GLY A 166 -3.65 5.41 -8.47
N THR A 167 -4.61 6.27 -8.16
CA THR A 167 -5.03 7.38 -9.02
C THR A 167 -5.19 8.61 -8.15
N THR A 168 -4.51 9.70 -8.47
CA THR A 168 -4.73 10.98 -7.78
C THR A 168 -5.95 11.71 -8.34
N ASN A 169 -6.56 12.59 -7.54
CA ASN A 169 -7.59 13.49 -8.03
C ASN A 169 -7.01 14.32 -9.20
N ASP A 170 -7.79 14.47 -10.28
CA ASP A 170 -7.39 15.07 -11.57
C ASP A 170 -6.44 14.24 -12.45
N ALA A 171 -6.23 12.94 -12.15
CA ALA A 171 -5.42 12.01 -12.94
C ALA A 171 -3.98 12.49 -13.23
N LYS A 172 -3.44 13.40 -12.40
CA LYS A 172 -2.09 13.95 -12.55
C LYS A 172 -1.02 12.89 -12.33
N ASP A 173 -1.31 11.90 -11.50
CA ASP A 173 -0.44 10.75 -11.26
C ASP A 173 -1.24 9.45 -11.33
N SER A 174 -0.72 8.50 -12.10
CA SER A 174 -1.18 7.12 -12.13
C SER A 174 -0.05 6.22 -11.64
N TRP A 175 -0.31 5.47 -10.57
CA TRP A 175 0.67 4.58 -9.97
C TRP A 175 0.19 3.13 -10.03
N PHE A 176 1.14 2.25 -10.24
CA PHE A 176 1.00 0.83 -9.98
C PHE A 176 2.14 0.41 -9.08
N ALA A 177 1.84 -0.40 -8.06
CA ALA A 177 2.84 -1.04 -7.24
C ALA A 177 2.43 -2.50 -7.07
N GLY A 178 3.37 -3.41 -7.29
CA GLY A 178 3.07 -4.83 -7.25
C GLY A 178 4.32 -5.70 -7.27
N PHE A 179 4.10 -6.98 -7.03
CA PHE A 179 5.13 -8.00 -7.02
C PHE A 179 4.54 -9.35 -7.46
N THR A 180 5.43 -10.26 -7.80
CA THR A 180 5.12 -11.67 -8.10
C THR A 180 6.33 -12.50 -7.76
N GLY A 181 6.12 -13.64 -7.08
CA GLY A 181 7.21 -14.51 -6.64
C GLY A 181 8.35 -13.72 -5.99
N ASP A 182 9.57 -13.90 -6.52
CA ASP A 182 10.79 -13.25 -6.03
C ASP A 182 11.05 -11.83 -6.59
N TYR A 183 10.14 -11.26 -7.37
CA TYR A 183 10.33 -9.97 -8.05
C TYR A 183 9.30 -8.92 -7.62
N LEU A 184 9.80 -7.73 -7.28
CA LEU A 184 9.00 -6.55 -6.95
C LEU A 184 9.29 -5.44 -7.95
N SER A 185 8.25 -4.85 -8.54
CA SER A 185 8.31 -3.84 -9.61
C SER A 185 7.73 -2.50 -9.15
#